data_AF-A0A0C2XF05-F1
#
_entry.id   AF-A0A0C2XF05-F1
#
_cell.length_a   1.000
_cell.length_b   1.000
_cell.length_c   1.000
_cell.angle_alpha   90.00
_cell.angle_beta   90.00
_cell.angle_gamma   90.00
#
_symmetry.space_group_name_H-M   'P 1'
#
loop_
_entity.id
_entity.type
_entity.pdbx_description
1 polymer ?
#
loop_
_entity_poly.entity_id
_entity_poly.type
_entity_poly.pdbx_seq_one_letter_code
_entity_poly.pdbx_strand_id
1 'polypeptide(L)'
;MPPWERPMKIFRNAFKDLAGKLTFTEDLFMLTQANVWDPQFVNIGYLHIPDWRSQVRMHYFANCVDTIRHIQPVLTMAIEHRLTFQVGVLASDFHFFNTEAILKIDQRLLKEMYKPGFTETPLTYTSPSTFLTSYLGKVANVLHWPHAHAFIGLGGPYSWLTQRWEGDNLITKFMSGPSLQVTRHFKGQSDSAEDNYLGIHWDTVSAQESEFLLGFIPADKSNPERWLYLPVAILDEHCDHFRHIMSQITRTPPTTTPKSRRGWGDFLHSYNRGRKAPKFIPSERHFSDASVRVNLPKLGKTRYVGRTEV
;
A
#
# COMPACT_ATOMS: atom_id res chain seq x y z
N MET A 1 -31.95 28.33 -15.31
CA MET A 1 -30.94 28.00 -14.28
C MET A 1 -30.06 29.23 -14.06
N PRO A 2 -29.64 29.56 -12.83
CA PRO A 2 -28.89 30.77 -12.58
C PRO A 2 -27.44 30.68 -13.15
N PRO A 3 -26.87 31.75 -13.71
CA PRO A 3 -25.60 31.75 -14.44
C PRO A 3 -24.29 31.49 -13.65
N TRP A 4 -24.33 31.14 -12.36
CA TRP A 4 -23.15 31.22 -11.46
C TRP A 4 -22.89 29.97 -10.62
N GLU A 5 -23.46 28.81 -10.95
CA GLU A 5 -22.91 27.57 -10.42
C GLU A 5 -21.51 27.36 -11.02
N ARG A 6 -20.50 27.84 -10.28
CA ARG A 6 -19.08 27.80 -10.64
C ARG A 6 -18.76 26.41 -11.20
N PRO A 7 -18.07 26.28 -12.36
CA PRO A 7 -17.72 25.00 -12.98
C PRO A 7 -17.14 23.97 -11.98
N MET A 8 -16.42 24.46 -10.97
CA MET A 8 -15.88 23.68 -9.86
C MET A 8 -16.95 22.97 -9.01
N LYS A 9 -18.10 23.59 -8.74
CA LYS A 9 -19.21 22.99 -7.97
C LYS A 9 -19.92 21.90 -8.78
N ILE A 10 -20.12 22.14 -10.07
CA ILE A 10 -20.68 21.14 -11.01
C ILE A 10 -19.74 19.94 -11.10
N PHE A 11 -18.44 20.18 -11.28
CA PHE A 11 -17.41 19.15 -11.26
C PHE A 11 -17.42 18.35 -9.95
N ARG A 12 -17.40 19.03 -8.79
CA ARG A 12 -17.40 18.36 -7.47
C ARG A 12 -18.64 17.49 -7.27
N ASN A 13 -19.82 17.96 -7.66
CA ASN A 13 -21.05 17.20 -7.53
C ASN A 13 -21.04 15.98 -8.47
N ALA A 14 -20.68 16.16 -9.74
CA ALA A 14 -20.60 15.07 -10.71
C ALA A 14 -19.54 14.02 -10.32
N PHE A 15 -18.38 14.47 -9.83
CA PHE A 15 -17.33 13.57 -9.37
C PHE A 15 -17.70 12.89 -8.05
N LYS A 16 -18.41 13.58 -7.14
CA LYS A 16 -18.90 12.99 -5.90
C LYS A 16 -19.88 11.84 -6.17
N ASP A 17 -20.81 12.03 -7.09
CA ASP A 17 -21.79 11.00 -7.47
C ASP A 17 -21.14 9.79 -8.17
N LEU A 18 -20.08 10.04 -8.94
CA LEU A 18 -19.37 9.02 -9.72
C LEU A 18 -18.34 8.25 -8.87
N ALA A 19 -17.41 8.97 -8.24
CA ALA A 19 -16.29 8.40 -7.50
C ALA A 19 -16.63 8.07 -6.04
N GLY A 20 -17.67 8.67 -5.45
CA GLY A 20 -18.12 8.30 -4.10
C GLY A 20 -18.59 6.85 -3.99
N LYS A 21 -19.01 6.24 -5.10
CA LYS A 21 -19.33 4.80 -5.21
C LYS A 21 -18.09 3.91 -5.37
N LEU A 22 -16.97 4.51 -5.76
CA LEU A 22 -15.67 3.85 -5.97
C LEU A 22 -14.77 3.94 -4.73
N THR A 23 -15.18 4.73 -3.76
CA THR A 23 -14.54 4.85 -2.45
C THR A 23 -15.21 3.93 -1.43
N PHE A 24 -14.49 3.64 -0.35
CA PHE A 24 -15.01 2.85 0.75
C PHE A 24 -16.16 3.60 1.43
N THR A 25 -17.33 2.96 1.51
CA THR A 25 -18.53 3.53 2.17
C THR A 25 -18.52 3.34 3.68
N GLU A 26 -17.45 2.77 4.23
CA GLU A 26 -17.35 2.41 5.64
C GLU A 26 -16.35 3.32 6.37
N ASP A 27 -16.50 3.44 7.69
CA ASP A 27 -15.67 4.30 8.54
C ASP A 27 -14.16 4.00 8.36
N LEU A 28 -13.34 5.05 8.45
CA LEU A 28 -11.88 4.97 8.43
C LEU A 28 -11.39 3.98 9.51
N PHE A 29 -10.37 3.20 9.18
CA PHE A 29 -9.60 2.53 10.22
C PHE A 29 -8.82 3.65 10.91
N MET A 30 -9.10 3.95 12.18
CA MET A 30 -8.35 4.97 12.93
C MET A 30 -6.94 4.43 13.25
N LEU A 31 -6.06 4.36 12.24
CA LEU A 31 -4.73 3.74 12.35
C LEU A 31 -3.65 4.74 12.74
N THR A 32 -3.84 6.01 12.38
CA THR A 32 -2.86 7.06 12.65
C THR A 32 -3.53 8.43 12.66
N GLN A 33 -2.80 9.45 13.05
CA GLN A 33 -3.26 10.84 13.08
C GLN A 33 -2.45 11.68 12.10
N ALA A 34 -3.09 12.68 11.47
CA ALA A 34 -2.45 13.49 10.44
C ALA A 34 -1.24 14.32 10.92
N ASN A 35 -1.16 14.59 12.23
CA ASN A 35 -0.06 15.33 12.87
C ASN A 35 1.21 14.48 13.12
N VAL A 36 1.18 13.18 12.81
CA VAL A 36 2.34 12.29 13.00
C VAL A 36 3.32 12.35 11.82
N TRP A 37 2.89 12.88 10.66
CA TRP A 37 3.75 13.02 9.49
C TRP A 37 4.94 13.93 9.78
N ASP A 38 6.14 13.48 9.41
CA ASP A 38 7.32 14.34 9.43
C ASP A 38 7.07 15.55 8.49
N PRO A 39 7.10 16.79 9.02
CA PRO A 39 6.75 17.97 8.22
C PRO A 39 7.72 18.17 7.06
N GLN A 40 8.98 17.80 7.23
CA GLN A 40 9.98 17.89 6.20
C GLN A 40 9.68 16.90 5.08
N PHE A 41 9.40 15.65 5.41
CA PHE A 41 9.03 14.61 4.45
C PHE A 41 7.82 14.99 3.61
N VAL A 42 6.79 15.57 4.23
CA VAL A 42 5.61 16.06 3.51
C VAL A 42 5.95 17.25 2.60
N ASN A 43 6.84 18.15 3.04
CA ASN A 43 7.15 19.36 2.29
C ASN A 43 8.02 19.10 1.05
N ILE A 44 8.98 18.18 1.15
CA ILE A 44 9.92 17.86 0.05
C ILE A 44 9.57 16.60 -0.73
N GLY A 45 8.62 15.81 -0.23
CA GLY A 45 8.16 14.59 -0.86
C GLY A 45 7.41 14.82 -2.18
N TYR A 46 7.39 13.79 -3.01
CA TYR A 46 6.63 13.70 -4.25
C TYR A 46 5.69 12.51 -4.16
N LEU A 47 4.40 12.74 -4.38
CA LEU A 47 3.43 11.66 -4.39
C LEU A 47 3.58 10.83 -5.67
N HIS A 48 3.78 9.54 -5.50
CA HIS A 48 3.76 8.55 -6.55
C HIS A 48 2.61 7.57 -6.29
N ILE A 49 1.68 7.43 -7.24
CA ILE A 49 0.53 6.52 -7.11
C ILE A 49 0.56 5.55 -8.28
N PRO A 50 1.07 4.32 -8.10
CA PRO A 50 1.26 3.37 -9.19
C PRO A 50 -0.06 2.72 -9.60
N ASP A 51 -1.03 2.67 -8.68
CA ASP A 51 -2.36 2.14 -8.94
C ASP A 51 -3.36 3.26 -9.21
N TRP A 52 -3.89 3.25 -10.42
CA TRP A 52 -4.83 4.26 -10.87
C TRP A 52 -6.18 4.21 -10.12
N ARG A 53 -6.58 3.05 -9.55
CA ARG A 53 -7.78 2.96 -8.69
C ARG A 53 -7.56 3.73 -7.39
N SER A 54 -6.40 3.56 -6.77
CA SER A 54 -5.95 4.35 -5.63
C SER A 54 -5.88 5.83 -5.97
N GLN A 55 -5.40 6.20 -7.17
CA GLN A 55 -5.39 7.58 -7.65
C GLN A 55 -6.81 8.18 -7.68
N VAL A 56 -7.77 7.50 -8.33
CA VAL A 56 -9.17 7.97 -8.39
C VAL A 56 -9.75 8.17 -6.98
N ARG A 57 -9.51 7.23 -6.07
CA ARG A 57 -9.99 7.30 -4.67
C ARG A 57 -9.36 8.48 -3.93
N MET A 58 -8.04 8.65 -3.99
CA MET A 58 -7.34 9.77 -3.35
C MET A 58 -7.82 11.12 -3.89
N HIS A 59 -8.04 11.23 -5.20
CA HIS A 59 -8.60 12.44 -5.80
C HIS A 59 -10.03 12.72 -5.31
N TYR A 60 -10.88 11.70 -5.15
CA TYR A 60 -12.21 11.89 -4.57
C TYR A 60 -12.13 12.52 -3.19
N PHE A 61 -11.33 11.96 -2.29
CA PHE A 61 -11.20 12.49 -0.93
C PHE A 61 -10.64 13.92 -0.93
N ALA A 62 -9.62 14.19 -1.75
CA ALA A 62 -9.02 15.53 -1.85
C ALA A 62 -9.96 16.61 -2.43
N ASN A 63 -10.92 16.23 -3.29
CA ASN A 63 -11.75 17.20 -4.02
C ASN A 63 -13.21 17.28 -3.52
N CYS A 64 -13.74 16.20 -2.96
CA CYS A 64 -15.16 16.05 -2.63
C CYS A 64 -15.45 15.97 -1.13
N VAL A 65 -14.44 15.83 -0.27
CA VAL A 65 -14.60 15.76 1.19
C VAL A 65 -14.07 17.03 1.82
N ASP A 66 -14.98 17.87 2.32
CA ASP A 66 -14.66 19.24 2.76
C ASP A 66 -13.68 19.33 3.94
N THR A 67 -13.55 18.26 4.73
CA THR A 67 -12.61 18.15 5.85
C THR A 67 -11.19 17.79 5.43
N ILE A 68 -10.99 17.33 4.19
CA ILE A 68 -9.71 16.90 3.64
C ILE A 68 -9.23 17.96 2.64
N ARG A 69 -8.55 18.99 3.15
CA ARG A 69 -8.09 20.14 2.33
C ARG A 69 -6.59 20.19 2.10
N HIS A 70 -5.83 19.47 2.92
CA HIS A 70 -4.38 19.44 2.87
C HIS A 70 -3.91 18.03 2.51
N ILE A 71 -2.69 17.93 2.04
CA ILE A 71 -2.13 16.66 1.61
C ILE A 71 -1.98 15.65 2.77
N GLN A 72 -1.59 16.09 3.96
CA GLN A 72 -1.43 15.21 5.14
C GLN A 72 -2.71 14.41 5.45
N PRO A 73 -3.91 15.04 5.54
CA PRO A 73 -5.17 14.31 5.61
C PRO A 73 -5.41 13.32 4.47
N VAL A 74 -5.03 13.64 3.23
CA VAL A 74 -5.19 12.71 2.08
C VAL A 74 -4.27 11.50 2.24
N LEU A 75 -3.01 11.70 2.62
CA LEU A 75 -2.05 10.61 2.83
C LEU A 75 -2.44 9.74 4.03
N THR A 76 -2.91 10.38 5.10
CA THR A 76 -3.44 9.69 6.30
C THR A 76 -4.62 8.82 5.91
N MET A 77 -5.62 9.37 5.22
CA MET A 77 -6.76 8.62 4.69
C MET A 77 -6.31 7.46 3.79
N ALA A 78 -5.28 7.66 2.96
CA ALA A 78 -4.75 6.61 2.11
C ALA A 78 -4.15 5.45 2.93
N ILE A 79 -3.43 5.73 4.03
CA ILE A 79 -2.96 4.69 4.96
C ILE A 79 -4.14 3.99 5.62
N GLU A 80 -5.09 4.75 6.15
CA GLU A 80 -6.27 4.22 6.86
C GLU A 80 -7.09 3.31 5.96
N HIS A 81 -7.30 3.69 4.71
CA HIS A 81 -7.98 2.87 3.70
C HIS A 81 -7.07 1.87 2.98
N ARG A 82 -5.79 1.80 3.33
CA ARG A 82 -4.78 0.89 2.75
C ARG A 82 -4.71 1.01 1.22
N LEU A 83 -4.75 2.24 0.73
CA LEU A 83 -4.52 2.56 -0.68
C LEU A 83 -3.05 2.42 -1.02
N THR A 84 -2.76 2.12 -2.28
CA THR A 84 -1.39 1.98 -2.76
C THR A 84 -0.85 3.35 -3.13
N PHE A 85 0.25 3.77 -2.51
CA PHE A 85 0.97 5.00 -2.84
C PHE A 85 2.39 4.97 -2.26
N GLN A 86 3.29 5.77 -2.82
CA GLN A 86 4.63 6.01 -2.30
C GLN A 86 4.89 7.52 -2.23
N VAL A 87 5.80 7.90 -1.33
CA VAL A 87 6.32 9.27 -1.27
C VAL A 87 7.80 9.20 -1.61
N GLY A 88 8.16 9.69 -2.78
CA GLY A 88 9.54 9.76 -3.25
C GLY A 88 10.20 11.07 -2.84
N VAL A 89 11.52 11.07 -2.71
CA VAL A 89 12.32 12.27 -2.44
C VAL A 89 13.49 12.36 -3.43
N LEU A 90 13.96 13.58 -3.69
CA LEU A 90 15.13 13.79 -4.55
C LEU A 90 16.40 13.34 -3.83
N ALA A 91 17.37 12.82 -4.59
CA ALA A 91 18.67 12.41 -4.06
C ALA A 91 19.43 13.56 -3.37
N SER A 92 19.25 14.80 -3.83
CA SER A 92 19.82 16.00 -3.18
C SER A 92 19.35 16.18 -1.75
N ASP A 93 18.18 15.65 -1.41
CA ASP A 93 17.47 15.93 -0.16
C ASP A 93 17.60 14.78 0.85
N PHE A 94 18.33 13.70 0.52
CA PHE A 94 18.52 12.55 1.42
C PHE A 94 19.17 12.92 2.75
N HIS A 95 20.01 13.96 2.75
CA HIS A 95 20.72 14.43 3.94
C HIS A 95 19.80 14.89 5.08
N PHE A 96 18.54 15.21 4.77
CA PHE A 96 17.52 15.58 5.75
C PHE A 96 16.97 14.38 6.54
N PHE A 97 17.07 13.16 6.00
CA PHE A 97 16.54 11.93 6.60
C PHE A 97 17.66 11.04 7.13
N ASN A 98 18.74 11.66 7.61
CA ASN A 98 19.90 10.93 8.09
C ASN A 98 19.53 10.13 9.34
N THR A 99 19.60 8.81 9.23
CA THR A 99 19.26 7.88 10.30
C THR A 99 20.42 7.68 11.28
N GLU A 100 20.08 7.23 12.48
CA GLU A 100 21.01 6.89 13.56
C GLU A 100 22.15 5.94 13.15
N ALA A 101 23.20 5.93 13.97
CA ALA A 101 24.37 5.10 13.75
C ALA A 101 24.02 3.61 13.78
N ILE A 102 24.00 2.97 12.62
CA ILE A 102 23.80 1.52 12.49
C ILE A 102 25.03 0.77 13.01
N LEU A 103 24.84 -0.30 13.77
CA LEU A 103 25.92 -1.20 14.20
C LEU A 103 26.67 -1.81 12.99
N LYS A 104 27.97 -2.06 13.15
CA LYS A 104 28.80 -2.60 12.05
C LYS A 104 28.31 -3.94 11.50
N ILE A 105 27.69 -4.78 12.35
CA ILE A 105 27.15 -6.07 11.94
C ILE A 105 25.93 -5.90 11.02
N ASP A 106 25.01 -5.01 11.39
CA ASP A 106 23.82 -4.72 10.59
C ASP A 106 24.19 -4.05 9.27
N GLN A 107 25.22 -3.17 9.26
CA GLN A 107 25.74 -2.60 8.01
C GLN A 107 26.23 -3.68 7.03
N ARG A 108 26.90 -4.73 7.53
CA ARG A 108 27.35 -5.85 6.69
C ARG A 108 26.15 -6.64 6.17
N LEU A 109 25.18 -6.94 7.04
CA LEU A 109 23.97 -7.65 6.67
C LEU A 109 23.18 -6.91 5.57
N LEU A 110 22.92 -5.61 5.77
CA LEU A 110 22.22 -4.77 4.80
C LEU A 110 22.97 -4.69 3.47
N LYS A 111 24.31 -4.61 3.49
CA LYS A 111 25.11 -4.59 2.28
C LYS A 111 24.95 -5.88 1.48
N GLU A 112 24.92 -7.05 2.14
CA GLU A 112 24.71 -8.34 1.47
C GLU A 112 23.28 -8.48 0.95
N MET A 113 22.29 -8.08 1.75
CA MET A 113 20.88 -8.13 1.38
C MET A 113 20.54 -7.27 0.15
N TYR A 114 21.14 -6.09 0.04
CA TYR A 114 20.94 -5.20 -1.11
C TYR A 114 21.82 -5.55 -2.32
N LYS A 115 22.51 -6.70 -2.33
CA LYS A 115 23.20 -7.16 -3.54
C LYS A 115 22.20 -7.67 -4.57
N PRO A 116 22.43 -7.37 -5.87
CA PRO A 116 21.68 -8.01 -6.94
C PRO A 116 21.76 -9.53 -6.84
N GLY A 117 20.62 -10.20 -6.96
CA GLY A 117 20.53 -11.67 -6.88
C GLY A 117 20.51 -12.24 -5.47
N PHE A 118 20.40 -11.41 -4.42
CA PHE A 118 20.08 -11.92 -3.09
C PHE A 118 18.74 -12.66 -3.12
N THR A 119 18.74 -13.90 -2.62
CA THR A 119 17.55 -14.73 -2.50
C THR A 119 17.62 -15.53 -1.21
N GLU A 120 16.52 -15.53 -0.47
CA GLU A 120 16.34 -16.39 0.69
C GLU A 120 15.64 -17.70 0.34
N THR A 121 15.82 -18.71 1.19
CA THR A 121 15.11 -19.99 1.06
C THR A 121 13.59 -19.77 1.14
N PRO A 122 12.81 -20.30 0.18
CA PRO A 122 11.35 -20.20 0.17
C PRO A 122 10.72 -20.95 1.36
N LEU A 123 9.49 -20.61 1.70
CA LEU A 123 8.73 -21.37 2.69
C LEU A 123 8.34 -22.74 2.13
N THR A 124 8.35 -23.75 3.00
CA THR A 124 7.95 -25.13 2.67
C THR A 124 6.86 -25.60 3.60
N TYR A 125 5.97 -26.47 3.11
CA TYR A 125 4.85 -27.00 3.90
C TYR A 125 5.02 -28.49 4.20
N THR A 126 5.60 -28.80 5.36
CA THR A 126 5.75 -30.19 5.86
C THR A 126 4.65 -30.55 6.85
N SER A 127 4.43 -29.69 7.84
CA SER A 127 3.34 -29.80 8.82
C SER A 127 2.82 -28.40 9.16
N PRO A 128 1.57 -28.26 9.66
CA PRO A 128 1.02 -26.96 10.06
C PRO A 128 1.90 -26.22 11.07
N SER A 129 2.44 -26.92 12.08
CA SER A 129 3.26 -26.30 13.13
C SER A 129 4.63 -25.86 12.61
N THR A 130 5.33 -26.72 11.88
CA THR A 130 6.64 -26.40 11.29
C THR A 130 6.53 -25.23 10.31
N PHE A 131 5.51 -25.24 9.46
CA PHE A 131 5.25 -24.14 8.54
C PHE A 131 5.00 -22.83 9.30
N LEU A 132 4.14 -22.84 10.32
CA LEU A 132 3.82 -21.64 11.09
C LEU A 132 5.07 -21.07 11.79
N THR A 133 5.91 -21.91 12.40
CA THR A 133 7.16 -21.47 13.01
C THR A 133 8.11 -20.85 11.98
N SER A 134 8.28 -21.49 10.82
CA SER A 134 9.11 -20.96 9.73
C SER A 134 8.57 -19.64 9.18
N TYR A 135 7.26 -19.54 8.98
CA TYR A 135 6.58 -18.35 8.50
C TYR A 135 6.78 -17.18 9.48
N LEU A 136 6.52 -17.40 10.78
CA LEU A 136 6.71 -16.35 11.78
C LEU A 136 8.16 -15.87 11.86
N GLY A 137 9.14 -16.78 11.76
CA GLY A 137 10.55 -16.40 11.70
C GLY A 137 10.89 -15.54 10.48
N LYS A 138 10.36 -15.89 9.30
CA LYS A 138 10.53 -15.09 8.08
C LYS A 138 9.88 -13.71 8.19
N VAL A 139 8.64 -13.64 8.67
CA VAL A 139 7.93 -12.37 8.86
C VAL A 139 8.67 -11.47 9.84
N ALA A 140 9.12 -12.00 10.98
CA ALA A 140 9.89 -11.23 11.95
C ALA A 140 11.17 -10.64 11.34
N ASN A 141 11.88 -11.42 10.52
CA ASN A 141 13.07 -10.93 9.82
C ASN A 141 12.75 -9.83 8.82
N VAL A 142 11.77 -10.08 7.94
CA VAL A 142 11.35 -9.14 6.88
C VAL A 142 10.87 -7.81 7.48
N LEU A 143 10.09 -7.86 8.55
CA LEU A 143 9.54 -6.66 9.19
C LEU A 143 10.56 -5.88 10.03
N HIS A 144 11.68 -6.51 10.39
CA HIS A 144 12.78 -5.84 11.08
C HIS A 144 13.67 -5.02 10.13
N TRP A 145 13.57 -5.23 8.81
CA TRP A 145 14.43 -4.52 7.88
C TRP A 145 14.11 -3.03 7.78
N PRO A 146 15.12 -2.19 7.48
CA PRO A 146 14.93 -0.73 7.47
C PRO A 146 13.84 -0.25 6.51
N HIS A 147 13.66 -0.91 5.38
CA HIS A 147 12.68 -0.54 4.34
C HIS A 147 11.32 -1.24 4.53
N ALA A 148 11.12 -2.03 5.59
CA ALA A 148 9.89 -2.77 5.81
C ALA A 148 8.65 -1.87 5.91
N HIS A 149 8.83 -0.60 6.27
CA HIS A 149 7.73 0.38 6.27
C HIS A 149 7.13 0.59 4.87
N ALA A 150 7.83 0.22 3.79
CA ALA A 150 7.32 0.34 2.43
C ALA A 150 6.11 -0.56 2.17
N PHE A 151 5.92 -1.64 2.96
CA PHE A 151 4.69 -2.43 2.93
C PHE A 151 3.44 -1.60 3.24
N ILE A 152 3.55 -0.52 4.01
CA ILE A 152 2.43 0.41 4.26
C ILE A 152 1.98 1.05 2.95
N GLY A 153 2.93 1.53 2.13
CA GLY A 153 2.68 2.14 0.83
C GLY A 153 2.23 1.15 -0.26
N LEU A 154 2.48 -0.16 -0.09
CA LEU A 154 1.91 -1.19 -0.96
C LEU A 154 0.40 -1.39 -0.75
N GLY A 155 -0.18 -0.87 0.34
CA GLY A 155 -1.60 -0.95 0.61
C GLY A 155 -2.14 -2.38 0.82
N GLY A 156 -3.46 -2.51 0.76
CA GLY A 156 -4.23 -3.76 0.82
C GLY A 156 -3.73 -4.79 1.86
N PRO A 157 -3.50 -6.06 1.46
CA PRO A 157 -3.06 -7.14 2.35
C PRO A 157 -1.66 -6.92 2.94
N TYR A 158 -0.77 -6.24 2.22
CA TYR A 158 0.58 -5.97 2.71
C TYR A 158 0.55 -5.01 3.91
N SER A 159 -0.05 -3.83 3.73
CA SER A 159 -0.25 -2.85 4.80
C SER A 159 -0.98 -3.46 6.01
N TRP A 160 -2.01 -4.28 5.76
CA TRP A 160 -2.75 -4.98 6.82
C TRP A 160 -1.91 -5.99 7.59
N LEU A 161 -1.15 -6.85 6.91
CA LEU A 161 -0.31 -7.84 7.56
C LEU A 161 0.82 -7.18 8.35
N THR A 162 1.46 -6.17 7.77
CA THR A 162 2.50 -5.40 8.42
C THR A 162 1.99 -4.80 9.74
N GLN A 163 0.86 -4.11 9.71
CA GLN A 163 0.25 -3.57 10.93
C GLN A 163 -0.15 -4.67 11.92
N ARG A 164 -0.67 -5.80 11.41
CA ARG A 164 -1.07 -6.91 12.28
C ARG A 164 0.08 -7.45 13.11
N TRP A 165 1.29 -7.50 12.56
CA TRP A 165 2.46 -8.09 13.21
C TRP A 165 3.29 -7.08 14.01
N GLU A 166 3.51 -5.87 13.49
CA GLU A 166 4.36 -4.84 14.11
C GLU A 166 3.59 -3.71 14.80
N GLY A 167 2.26 -3.71 14.68
CA GLY A 167 1.42 -2.60 15.13
C GLY A 167 1.67 -1.32 14.32
N ASP A 168 1.53 -0.18 14.98
CA ASP A 168 1.59 1.13 14.32
C ASP A 168 3.03 1.66 14.14
N ASN A 169 4.04 0.92 14.64
CA ASN A 169 5.44 1.33 14.55
C ASN A 169 5.91 1.53 13.10
N LEU A 170 5.54 0.62 12.20
CA LEU A 170 5.92 0.73 10.78
C LEU A 170 5.12 1.81 10.06
N ILE A 171 3.91 2.16 10.52
CA ILE A 171 3.17 3.32 10.02
C ILE A 171 3.91 4.61 10.39
N THR A 172 4.32 4.75 11.65
CA THR A 172 5.10 5.92 12.10
C THR A 172 6.42 6.04 11.33
N LYS A 173 7.14 4.93 11.11
CA LYS A 173 8.37 4.93 10.29
C LYS A 173 8.09 5.33 8.84
N PHE A 174 7.04 4.81 8.23
CA PHE A 174 6.62 5.21 6.87
C PHE A 174 6.34 6.71 6.79
N MET A 175 5.74 7.28 7.83
CA MET A 175 5.41 8.70 7.93
C MET A 175 6.61 9.59 8.28
N SER A 176 7.75 9.00 8.67
CA SER A 176 8.96 9.72 9.10
C SER A 176 9.93 10.04 7.96
N GLY A 177 9.83 9.33 6.84
CA GLY A 177 10.71 9.56 5.69
C GLY A 177 11.20 8.27 5.01
N PRO A 178 12.04 8.42 3.97
CA PRO A 178 12.70 7.31 3.32
C PRO A 178 13.65 6.56 4.26
N SER A 179 13.78 5.25 4.07
CA SER A 179 14.68 4.43 4.85
C SER A 179 16.13 4.52 4.38
N LEU A 180 17.01 3.88 5.15
CA LEU A 180 18.40 3.62 4.80
C LEU A 180 18.62 2.95 3.44
N GLN A 181 17.66 2.15 2.97
CA GLN A 181 17.72 1.55 1.63
C GLN A 181 17.87 2.64 0.56
N VAL A 182 17.11 3.73 0.68
CA VAL A 182 17.16 4.87 -0.22
C VAL A 182 18.30 5.81 0.17
N THR A 183 18.31 6.30 1.40
CA THR A 183 19.14 7.45 1.80
C THR A 183 20.64 7.15 1.84
N ARG A 184 21.01 5.91 2.19
CA ARG A 184 22.41 5.50 2.35
C ARG A 184 22.86 4.52 1.28
N HIS A 185 22.00 3.58 0.91
CA HIS A 185 22.37 2.53 -0.03
C HIS A 185 22.02 2.85 -1.48
N PHE A 186 21.12 3.80 -1.75
CA PHE A 186 20.63 4.12 -3.10
C PHE A 186 20.06 2.87 -3.82
N LYS A 187 19.32 2.04 -3.08
CA LYS A 187 18.79 0.73 -3.52
C LYS A 187 17.26 0.65 -3.53
N GLY A 188 16.58 1.76 -3.27
CA GLY A 188 15.13 1.85 -3.47
C GLY A 188 14.77 1.84 -4.96
N GLN A 189 13.50 2.06 -5.25
CA GLN A 189 13.04 2.28 -6.62
C GLN A 189 13.16 3.76 -6.97
N SER A 190 13.29 4.04 -8.26
CA SER A 190 13.34 5.38 -8.81
C SER A 190 12.47 5.49 -10.03
N ASP A 191 12.24 6.73 -10.41
CA ASP A 191 11.37 7.08 -11.51
C ASP A 191 12.11 7.27 -12.85
N SER A 192 13.38 6.91 -12.86
CA SER A 192 14.32 7.05 -13.98
C SER A 192 13.95 6.29 -15.25
N ALA A 193 13.01 5.34 -15.17
CA ALA A 193 12.52 4.59 -16.32
C ALA A 193 11.33 5.28 -17.03
N GLU A 194 10.84 6.41 -16.50
CA GLU A 194 9.71 7.13 -17.06
C GLU A 194 10.14 8.32 -17.95
N ASP A 195 9.33 8.63 -18.96
CA ASP A 195 9.62 9.69 -19.94
C ASP A 195 9.81 11.08 -19.29
N ASN A 196 9.04 11.37 -18.24
CA ASN A 196 9.11 12.62 -17.48
C ASN A 196 9.64 12.37 -16.06
N TYR A 197 10.84 11.79 -15.95
CA TYR A 197 11.44 11.50 -14.66
C TYR A 197 11.84 12.79 -13.92
N LEU A 198 11.57 12.81 -12.62
CA LEU A 198 11.90 13.86 -11.67
C LEU A 198 13.19 13.56 -10.91
N GLY A 199 13.70 12.33 -10.98
CA GLY A 199 14.87 11.88 -10.22
C GLY A 199 14.53 11.59 -8.75
N ILE A 200 13.29 11.15 -8.51
CA ILE A 200 12.81 10.83 -7.17
C ILE A 200 13.05 9.35 -6.85
N HIS A 201 13.29 9.08 -5.57
CA HIS A 201 13.57 7.75 -5.04
C HIS A 201 12.66 7.44 -3.86
N TRP A 202 12.17 6.20 -3.77
CA TRP A 202 11.35 5.72 -2.67
C TRP A 202 11.74 4.30 -2.25
N ASP A 203 11.39 3.93 -1.03
CA ASP A 203 11.65 2.58 -0.52
C ASP A 203 10.82 1.55 -1.28
N THR A 204 11.41 0.38 -1.49
CA THR A 204 10.75 -0.73 -2.17
C THR A 204 11.01 -2.02 -1.42
N VAL A 205 10.06 -2.94 -1.51
CA VAL A 205 10.19 -4.31 -1.04
C VAL A 205 10.23 -5.23 -2.25
N SER A 206 11.03 -6.29 -2.18
CA SER A 206 11.13 -7.25 -3.26
C SER A 206 9.90 -8.16 -3.32
N ALA A 207 9.70 -8.80 -4.48
CA ALA A 207 8.64 -9.78 -4.67
C ALA A 207 8.74 -10.94 -3.66
N GLN A 208 9.96 -11.39 -3.36
CA GLN A 208 10.19 -12.45 -2.39
C GLN A 208 9.77 -12.05 -0.96
N GLU A 209 9.99 -10.80 -0.57
CA GLU A 209 9.62 -10.30 0.77
C GLU A 209 8.09 -10.20 0.89
N SER A 210 7.46 -9.75 -0.19
CA SER A 210 6.01 -9.72 -0.34
C SER A 210 5.40 -11.12 -0.26
N GLU A 211 6.03 -12.10 -0.91
CA GLU A 211 5.68 -13.52 -0.84
C GLU A 211 5.82 -14.08 0.58
N PHE A 212 6.91 -13.76 1.29
CA PHE A 212 7.09 -14.17 2.68
C PHE A 212 6.01 -13.60 3.59
N LEU A 213 5.67 -12.32 3.44
CA LEU A 213 4.61 -11.70 4.24
C LEU A 213 3.26 -12.37 4.02
N LEU A 214 2.95 -12.80 2.78
CA LEU A 214 1.72 -13.53 2.45
C LEU A 214 1.75 -15.03 2.84
N GLY A 215 2.89 -15.53 3.32
CA GLY A 215 3.11 -16.94 3.60
C GLY A 215 2.99 -17.81 2.35
N PHE A 216 3.57 -17.34 1.25
CA PHE A 216 3.60 -18.03 -0.03
C PHE A 216 4.47 -19.29 0.04
N ILE A 217 3.94 -20.38 -0.51
CA ILE A 217 4.64 -21.64 -0.73
C ILE A 217 4.63 -21.88 -2.24
N PRO A 218 5.81 -21.95 -2.89
CA PRO A 218 5.90 -22.18 -4.33
C PRO A 218 5.35 -23.56 -4.69
N ALA A 219 4.91 -23.71 -5.95
CA ALA A 219 4.48 -24.99 -6.47
C ALA A 219 5.64 -26.01 -6.51
N ASP A 220 5.31 -27.28 -6.28
CA ASP A 220 6.22 -28.41 -6.48
C ASP A 220 5.59 -29.43 -7.46
N LYS A 221 6.26 -30.56 -7.71
CA LYS A 221 5.79 -31.58 -8.66
C LYS A 221 4.42 -32.18 -8.31
N SER A 222 4.02 -32.12 -7.04
CA SER A 222 2.83 -32.79 -6.52
C SER A 222 1.79 -31.80 -5.97
N ASN A 223 2.17 -30.55 -5.71
CA ASN A 223 1.35 -29.56 -5.05
C ASN A 223 1.35 -28.24 -5.84
N PRO A 224 0.18 -27.63 -6.07
CA PRO A 224 0.12 -26.28 -6.58
C PRO A 224 0.65 -25.29 -5.54
N GLU A 225 0.98 -24.09 -6.00
CA GLU A 225 1.32 -22.96 -5.15
C GLU A 225 0.19 -22.63 -4.15
N ARG A 226 0.58 -22.12 -2.97
CA ARG A 226 -0.34 -21.83 -1.87
C ARG A 226 0.05 -20.55 -1.15
N TRP A 227 -0.91 -19.90 -0.52
CA TRP A 227 -0.68 -18.75 0.35
C TRP A 227 -1.43 -18.90 1.66
N LEU A 228 -0.79 -18.50 2.76
CA LEU A 228 -1.43 -18.39 4.07
C LEU A 228 -2.41 -17.23 4.14
N TYR A 229 -2.09 -16.13 3.45
CA TYR A 229 -2.92 -14.93 3.35
C TYR A 229 -3.24 -14.62 1.89
N LEU A 230 -4.33 -13.88 1.67
CA LEU A 230 -4.84 -13.60 0.34
C LEU A 230 -3.93 -12.61 -0.42
N PRO A 231 -3.33 -12.99 -1.56
CA PRO A 231 -2.57 -12.06 -2.40
C PRO A 231 -3.49 -11.05 -3.12
N VAL A 232 -2.96 -9.86 -3.41
CA VAL A 232 -3.68 -8.77 -4.10
C VAL A 232 -4.29 -9.22 -5.43
N ALA A 233 -3.53 -9.96 -6.24
CA ALA A 233 -4.01 -10.41 -7.55
C ALA A 233 -5.29 -11.25 -7.47
N ILE A 234 -5.40 -12.12 -6.45
CA ILE A 234 -6.61 -12.94 -6.25
C ILE A 234 -7.74 -12.10 -5.65
N LEU A 235 -7.42 -11.17 -4.76
CA LEU A 235 -8.41 -10.24 -4.22
C LEU A 235 -9.04 -9.42 -5.36
N ASP A 236 -8.24 -8.76 -6.18
CA ASP A 236 -8.68 -7.90 -7.30
C ASP A 236 -9.60 -8.62 -8.29
N GLU A 237 -9.34 -9.91 -8.56
CA GLU A 237 -10.14 -10.71 -9.49
C GLU A 237 -11.55 -11.03 -8.97
N HIS A 238 -11.69 -11.13 -7.64
CA HIS A 238 -12.91 -11.64 -7.03
C HIS A 238 -13.64 -10.59 -6.20
N CYS A 239 -12.99 -9.53 -5.72
CA CYS A 239 -13.56 -8.63 -4.71
C CYS A 239 -12.69 -7.38 -4.41
N ASP A 240 -13.31 -6.20 -4.34
CA ASP A 240 -12.65 -4.93 -3.95
C ASP A 240 -12.96 -4.49 -2.48
N HIS A 241 -13.74 -5.25 -1.70
CA HIS A 241 -14.17 -4.88 -0.32
C HIS A 241 -13.28 -5.46 0.80
N PHE A 242 -11.98 -5.24 0.69
CA PHE A 242 -10.92 -5.79 1.56
C PHE A 242 -11.19 -5.84 3.09
N ARG A 243 -11.85 -4.83 3.67
CA ARG A 243 -12.08 -4.73 5.13
C ARG A 243 -12.89 -5.88 5.72
N HIS A 244 -13.99 -6.24 5.07
CA HIS A 244 -14.88 -7.28 5.59
C HIS A 244 -14.18 -8.64 5.63
N ILE A 245 -13.41 -8.95 4.58
CA ILE A 245 -12.68 -10.22 4.43
C ILE A 245 -11.60 -10.34 5.52
N MET A 246 -10.82 -9.28 5.74
CA MET A 246 -9.72 -9.33 6.71
C MET A 246 -10.18 -9.43 8.17
N SER A 247 -11.34 -8.84 8.51
CA SER A 247 -11.94 -8.95 9.86
C SER A 247 -12.25 -10.41 10.27
N GLN A 248 -12.31 -11.33 9.31
CA GLN A 248 -12.61 -12.74 9.53
C GLN A 248 -11.38 -13.64 9.50
N ILE A 249 -10.22 -13.11 9.05
CA ILE A 249 -8.93 -13.79 9.11
C ILE A 249 -8.27 -13.53 10.49
N THR A 250 -9.06 -13.25 11.53
CA THR A 250 -8.65 -12.64 12.81
C THR A 250 -8.01 -13.58 13.83
N ARG A 251 -7.91 -14.89 13.59
CA ARG A 251 -7.21 -15.78 14.54
C ARG A 251 -5.71 -15.58 14.47
N THR A 252 -5.10 -15.30 15.62
CA THR A 252 -3.64 -15.24 15.81
C THR A 252 -3.22 -16.40 16.74
N PRO A 253 -2.34 -17.31 16.31
CA PRO A 253 -1.85 -17.45 14.94
C PRO A 253 -2.96 -17.87 13.95
N PRO A 254 -2.77 -17.68 12.64
CA PRO A 254 -3.71 -18.19 11.65
C PRO A 254 -3.84 -19.71 11.81
N THR A 255 -5.05 -20.18 12.12
CA THR A 255 -5.35 -21.62 12.25
C THR A 255 -5.62 -22.29 10.90
N THR A 256 -5.52 -21.53 9.81
CA THR A 256 -5.94 -21.96 8.47
C THR A 256 -4.75 -22.51 7.71
N THR A 257 -4.95 -23.64 7.04
CA THR A 257 -3.95 -24.17 6.10
C THR A 257 -3.79 -23.24 4.90
N PRO A 258 -2.56 -23.04 4.40
CA PRO A 258 -2.32 -22.28 3.18
C PRO A 258 -3.18 -22.81 2.03
N LYS A 259 -3.84 -21.91 1.31
CA LYS A 259 -4.79 -22.24 0.25
C LYS A 259 -4.16 -22.03 -1.11
N SER A 260 -4.51 -22.89 -2.05
CA SER A 260 -4.22 -22.64 -3.47
C SER A 260 -5.05 -21.47 -3.98
N ARG A 261 -4.72 -20.99 -5.17
CA ARG A 261 -5.47 -19.94 -5.86
C ARG A 261 -6.97 -20.23 -5.93
N ARG A 262 -7.32 -21.45 -6.34
CA ARG A 262 -8.72 -21.94 -6.37
C ARG A 262 -9.35 -21.90 -4.99
N GLY A 263 -8.63 -22.36 -3.96
CA GLY A 263 -9.14 -22.35 -2.59
C GLY A 263 -9.43 -20.94 -2.05
N TRP A 264 -8.64 -19.94 -2.45
CA TRP A 264 -8.93 -18.54 -2.16
C TRP A 264 -10.11 -18.00 -2.97
N GLY A 265 -10.23 -18.36 -4.26
CA GLY A 265 -11.40 -18.01 -5.07
C GLY A 265 -12.72 -18.55 -4.48
N ASP A 266 -12.73 -19.84 -4.10
CA ASP A 266 -13.88 -20.48 -3.45
C ASP A 266 -14.23 -19.79 -2.12
N PHE A 267 -13.21 -19.44 -1.33
CA PHE A 267 -13.38 -18.66 -0.10
C PHE A 267 -14.05 -17.32 -0.40
N LEU A 268 -13.52 -16.52 -1.32
CA LEU A 268 -14.05 -15.19 -1.66
C LEU A 268 -15.47 -15.25 -2.24
N HIS A 269 -15.78 -16.24 -3.06
CA HIS A 269 -17.15 -16.45 -3.58
C HIS A 269 -18.19 -16.61 -2.47
N SER A 270 -17.83 -17.19 -1.33
CA SER A 270 -18.73 -17.31 -0.18
C SER A 270 -19.03 -15.96 0.51
N TYR A 271 -18.13 -14.98 0.39
CA TYR A 271 -18.31 -13.63 0.95
C TYR A 271 -19.00 -12.67 -0.02
N ASN A 272 -18.96 -12.94 -1.32
CA ASN A 272 -19.66 -12.15 -2.33
C ASN A 272 -21.15 -12.49 -2.46
N ARG A 273 -21.78 -13.12 -1.45
CA ARG A 273 -23.18 -13.58 -1.51
C ARG A 273 -23.98 -13.18 -0.27
N GLY A 274 -25.29 -13.05 -0.47
CA GLY A 274 -26.25 -12.78 0.61
C GLY A 274 -25.97 -11.47 1.34
N ARG A 275 -26.12 -11.47 2.67
CA ARG A 275 -25.91 -10.28 3.52
C ARG A 275 -24.44 -9.81 3.60
N LYS A 276 -23.50 -10.62 3.10
CA LYS A 276 -22.06 -10.31 3.09
C LYS A 276 -21.60 -9.66 1.79
N ALA A 277 -22.42 -9.70 0.74
CA ALA A 277 -22.10 -9.08 -0.53
C ALA A 277 -22.01 -7.55 -0.37
N PRO A 278 -21.03 -6.90 -1.02
CA PRO A 278 -20.94 -5.45 -1.00
C PRO A 278 -22.15 -4.87 -1.74
N LYS A 279 -22.60 -3.69 -1.30
CA LYS A 279 -23.73 -2.98 -1.97
C LYS A 279 -23.38 -2.60 -3.41
N PHE A 280 -22.10 -2.43 -3.71
CA PHE A 280 -21.59 -2.09 -5.02
C PHE A 280 -20.23 -2.76 -5.23
N ILE A 281 -20.01 -3.33 -6.41
CA ILE A 281 -18.72 -3.91 -6.82
C ILE A 281 -18.15 -2.98 -7.89
N PRO A 282 -17.10 -2.20 -7.58
CA PRO A 282 -16.38 -1.44 -8.58
C PRO A 282 -15.85 -2.35 -9.69
N SER A 283 -15.81 -1.83 -10.92
CA SER A 283 -15.29 -2.53 -12.09
C SER A 283 -14.32 -1.61 -12.79
N GLU A 284 -13.42 -2.16 -13.60
CA GLU A 284 -12.44 -1.40 -14.37
C GLU A 284 -13.07 -0.27 -15.19
N ARG A 285 -14.28 -0.51 -15.72
CA ARG A 285 -15.04 0.49 -16.48
C ARG A 285 -15.44 1.68 -15.60
N HIS A 286 -15.89 1.44 -14.38
CA HIS A 286 -16.34 2.51 -13.48
C HIS A 286 -15.21 3.47 -13.14
N PHE A 287 -14.03 2.94 -12.84
CA PHE A 287 -12.86 3.76 -12.59
C PHE A 287 -12.41 4.47 -13.89
N SER A 288 -12.51 3.81 -15.06
CA SER A 288 -12.08 4.38 -16.35
C SER A 288 -12.93 5.59 -16.70
N ASP A 289 -14.24 5.48 -16.53
CA ASP A 289 -15.19 6.57 -16.69
C ASP A 289 -14.89 7.75 -15.75
N ALA A 290 -14.46 7.47 -14.51
CA ALA A 290 -14.02 8.49 -13.58
C ALA A 290 -12.74 9.19 -14.05
N SER A 291 -11.77 8.46 -14.61
CA SER A 291 -10.55 9.09 -15.12
C SER A 291 -10.80 10.03 -16.31
N VAL A 292 -11.63 9.61 -17.27
CA VAL A 292 -11.93 10.35 -18.51
C VAL A 292 -12.75 11.60 -18.22
N ARG A 293 -13.78 11.49 -17.36
CA ARG A 293 -14.68 12.62 -17.06
C ARG A 293 -14.03 13.72 -16.24
N VAL A 294 -12.90 13.42 -15.60
CA VAL A 294 -12.24 14.28 -14.63
C VAL A 294 -10.93 14.84 -15.20
N ASN A 295 -10.54 14.43 -16.42
CA ASN A 295 -9.23 14.73 -17.01
C ASN A 295 -8.09 14.46 -16.01
N LEU A 296 -8.21 13.38 -15.23
CA LEU A 296 -7.11 12.98 -14.36
C LEU A 296 -5.94 12.59 -15.26
N PRO A 297 -4.75 13.19 -15.11
CA PRO A 297 -3.58 12.72 -15.81
C PRO A 297 -3.40 11.24 -15.45
N LYS A 298 -3.43 10.38 -16.48
CA LYS A 298 -3.13 8.96 -16.33
C LYS A 298 -1.69 8.87 -15.88
N LEU A 299 -1.48 8.51 -14.62
CA LEU A 299 -0.18 8.50 -13.93
C LEU A 299 0.41 9.91 -13.82
N GLY A 300 0.28 10.51 -12.64
CA GLY A 300 0.80 11.85 -12.37
C GLY A 300 1.63 11.87 -11.10
N LYS A 301 2.93 12.07 -11.24
CA LYS A 301 3.77 12.55 -10.14
C LYS A 301 3.47 14.02 -9.96
N THR A 302 3.06 14.39 -8.77
CA THR A 302 2.75 15.78 -8.46
C THR A 302 3.61 16.19 -7.28
N ARG A 303 4.48 17.19 -7.49
CA ARG A 303 5.14 17.86 -6.37
C ARG A 303 4.05 18.45 -5.48
N TYR A 304 4.17 18.27 -4.17
CA TYR A 304 3.27 18.96 -3.25
C TYR A 304 3.52 20.46 -3.37
N VAL A 305 2.68 21.14 -4.15
CA VAL A 305 2.49 22.57 -3.95
C VAL A 305 1.49 22.64 -2.81
N GLY A 306 2.00 22.64 -1.58
CA GLY A 306 1.21 23.06 -0.44
C GLY A 306 0.55 24.37 -0.86
N ARG A 307 -0.78 24.41 -0.92
CA ARG A 307 -1.47 25.69 -0.94
C ARG A 307 -1.16 26.38 0.38
N THR A 308 -0.03 27.07 0.45
CA THR A 308 0.00 28.40 1.01
C THR A 308 -0.75 29.27 0.03
N GLU A 309 -2.02 29.54 0.27
CA GLU A 309 -2.63 30.81 -0.12
C GLU A 309 -3.97 31.03 0.57
N VAL A 310 -3.93 32.07 1.42
CA VAL A 310 -4.96 33.02 1.89
C VAL A 310 -6.06 32.51 2.83
#